data_AF-A0A6I3EF42-F1
#
_entry.id   AF-A0A6I3EF42-F1
#
_cell.length_a   1.000
_cell.length_b   1.000
_cell.length_c   1.000
_cell.angle_alpha   90.00
_cell.angle_beta   90.00
_cell.angle_gamma   90.00
#
_symmetry.space_group_name_H-M   'P 1'
#
loop_
_entity.id
_entity.type
_entity.pdbx_description
1 polymer ?
#
loop_
_entity_poly.entity_id
_entity_poly.type
_entity_poly.pdbx_seq_one_letter_code
_entity_poly.pdbx_strand_id
1 'polypeptide(L)'
;MPKRNIIWFRRDLRISDHPALLEAIQTSDEIIALFILDSKLIQHSGSKRLAYLAASLRALDESLNNKLHVMVGEQVEVLQELMLRYGATSVHISTEYEPYGARRDERVEAAGIPLVRTGSPYAVAPGRVVKASDATPYKVYTPFYRAWRVHGWRKPAAKPKTINAITPKDTDRNFPDWKLPQGLSITPAGEKAALARWKIFQKNGLNNYNEGRNLAGIDGTSKLSAHLKWGEIHPRTLLAELGEDKDHDTFRKEIAWREFYADVLFNNPHTEKEYYAPRFAQMRYDAPGEKFEAWKSGKTGYPFVDAAMRQIVQEGWMHNRTRMVVASFLVKDLHLEWQLGADFFMEHLVDFDVASNAHGWQWTAGSGTDASPYYRVFNPIEQGKRFDADGAYTRKYVPELAHLSAGTIHEPWLHPDGYTHGYSQPIVDHATERLESLARLHEIKADKPQDPRA
;
A
#
# COMPACT_ATOMS: atom_id res chain seq x y z
N MET A 1 -21.90 -22.51 -30.96
CA MET A 1 -20.98 -22.76 -29.82
C MET A 1 -21.43 -21.85 -28.68
N PRO A 2 -21.28 -22.25 -27.40
CA PRO A 2 -21.61 -21.38 -26.27
C PRO A 2 -20.76 -20.10 -26.37
N LYS A 3 -21.38 -18.95 -26.09
CA LYS A 3 -20.68 -17.67 -26.04
C LYS A 3 -19.80 -17.65 -24.78
N ARG A 4 -18.52 -17.32 -24.93
CA ARG A 4 -17.54 -17.37 -23.85
C ARG A 4 -16.78 -16.07 -23.70
N ASN A 5 -16.52 -15.70 -22.46
CA ASN A 5 -15.74 -14.52 -22.11
C ASN A 5 -14.61 -14.91 -21.14
N ILE A 6 -13.47 -14.23 -21.24
CA ILE A 6 -12.41 -14.33 -20.24
C ILE A 6 -12.70 -13.29 -19.16
N ILE A 7 -12.72 -13.67 -17.88
CA ILE A 7 -12.54 -12.75 -16.77
C ILE A 7 -11.09 -12.86 -16.32
N TRP A 8 -10.31 -11.83 -16.65
CA TRP A 8 -8.90 -11.79 -16.28
C TRP A 8 -8.80 -11.08 -14.93
N PHE A 9 -8.49 -11.82 -13.87
CA PHE A 9 -8.20 -11.29 -12.53
C PHE A 9 -6.78 -10.72 -12.47
N ARG A 10 -6.61 -9.58 -11.78
CA ARG A 10 -5.32 -8.92 -11.58
C ARG A 10 -5.13 -8.55 -10.10
N ARG A 11 -5.70 -7.42 -9.67
CA ARG A 11 -5.65 -6.92 -8.28
C ARG A 11 -7.05 -6.84 -7.67
N ASP A 12 -7.89 -7.78 -8.07
CA ASP A 12 -9.31 -7.90 -7.76
C ASP A 12 -9.66 -9.35 -7.37
N LEU A 13 -8.82 -9.98 -6.54
CA LEU A 13 -8.84 -11.41 -6.21
C LEU A 13 -9.98 -11.81 -5.25
N ARG A 14 -11.22 -11.61 -5.69
CA ARG A 14 -12.46 -11.92 -4.96
C ARG A 14 -13.60 -12.26 -5.92
N ILE A 15 -14.70 -12.80 -5.40
CA ILE A 15 -15.93 -12.99 -6.19
C ILE A 15 -17.10 -12.09 -5.75
N SER A 16 -17.07 -11.50 -4.55
CA SER A 16 -18.10 -10.55 -4.10
C SER A 16 -17.76 -9.10 -4.50
N ASP A 17 -18.77 -8.24 -4.68
CA ASP A 17 -18.60 -6.85 -5.13
C ASP A 17 -17.65 -6.73 -6.33
N HIS A 18 -17.79 -7.59 -7.35
CA HIS A 18 -16.89 -7.64 -8.50
C HIS A 18 -17.63 -7.33 -9.81
N PRO A 19 -17.79 -6.05 -10.18
CA PRO A 19 -18.55 -5.64 -11.38
C PRO A 19 -18.10 -6.31 -12.68
N ALA A 20 -16.79 -6.42 -12.95
CA ALA A 20 -16.31 -7.05 -14.19
C ALA A 20 -16.61 -8.56 -14.27
N LEU A 21 -16.66 -9.26 -13.13
CA LEU A 21 -17.02 -10.68 -13.07
C LEU A 21 -18.52 -10.84 -13.37
N LEU A 22 -19.36 -9.98 -12.79
CA LEU A 22 -20.80 -9.98 -13.09
C LEU A 22 -21.06 -9.69 -14.57
N GLU A 23 -20.39 -8.68 -15.15
CA GLU A 23 -20.54 -8.35 -16.57
C GLU A 23 -20.10 -9.52 -17.46
N ALA A 24 -18.97 -10.16 -17.14
CA ALA A 24 -18.48 -11.33 -17.88
C ALA A 24 -19.52 -12.47 -17.86
N ILE A 25 -20.10 -12.77 -16.69
CA ILE A 25 -21.13 -13.80 -16.53
C ILE A 25 -22.43 -13.41 -17.24
N GLN A 26 -22.87 -12.17 -17.16
CA GLN A 26 -24.14 -11.72 -17.75
C GLN A 26 -24.12 -11.74 -19.28
N THR A 27 -22.94 -11.63 -19.87
CA THR A 27 -22.78 -11.51 -21.33
C THR A 27 -22.20 -12.77 -21.98
N SER A 28 -22.10 -13.90 -21.26
CA SER A 28 -21.65 -15.19 -21.76
C SER A 28 -22.46 -16.36 -21.18
N ASP A 29 -22.39 -17.51 -21.82
CA ASP A 29 -22.93 -18.77 -21.29
C ASP A 29 -21.97 -19.41 -20.28
N GLU A 30 -20.67 -19.16 -20.45
CA GLU A 30 -19.58 -19.77 -19.69
C GLU A 30 -18.35 -18.84 -19.68
N ILE A 31 -17.67 -18.72 -18.54
CA ILE A 31 -16.47 -17.87 -18.40
C ILE A 31 -15.17 -18.68 -18.32
N ILE A 32 -14.07 -18.06 -18.73
CA ILE A 32 -12.71 -18.49 -18.43
C ILE A 32 -12.18 -17.59 -17.32
N ALA A 33 -12.08 -18.11 -16.10
CA ALA A 33 -11.44 -17.39 -15.00
C ALA A 33 -9.93 -17.51 -15.13
N LEU A 34 -9.24 -16.38 -15.31
CA LEU A 34 -7.81 -16.34 -15.63
C LEU A 34 -7.05 -15.41 -14.69
N PHE A 35 -5.88 -15.86 -14.24
CA PHE A 35 -4.82 -15.04 -13.71
C PHE A 35 -3.53 -15.29 -14.50
N ILE A 36 -2.82 -14.21 -14.88
CA ILE A 36 -1.54 -14.30 -15.59
C ILE A 36 -0.42 -13.84 -14.65
N LEU A 37 0.52 -14.73 -14.39
CA LEU A 37 1.75 -14.48 -13.64
C LEU A 37 2.73 -13.70 -14.53
N ASP A 38 2.91 -12.43 -14.20
CA ASP A 38 3.78 -11.51 -14.91
C ASP A 38 5.22 -11.57 -14.37
N SER A 39 6.15 -12.08 -15.18
CA SER A 39 7.56 -12.23 -14.80
C SER A 39 8.22 -10.91 -14.40
N LYS A 40 7.82 -9.78 -15.02
CA LYS A 40 8.37 -8.46 -14.67
C LYS A 40 7.95 -8.06 -13.26
N LEU A 41 6.69 -8.29 -12.88
CA LEU A 41 6.22 -7.97 -11.53
C LEU A 41 6.81 -8.93 -10.48
N ILE A 42 7.00 -10.19 -10.84
CA ILE A 42 7.61 -11.20 -9.96
C ILE A 42 9.06 -10.83 -9.62
N GLN A 43 9.86 -10.41 -10.60
CA GLN A 43 11.26 -10.01 -10.40
C GLN A 43 11.44 -8.84 -9.42
N HIS A 44 10.44 -7.95 -9.31
CA HIS A 44 10.48 -6.78 -8.43
C HIS A 44 9.65 -6.99 -7.14
N SER A 45 9.29 -8.23 -6.82
CA SER A 45 8.49 -8.58 -5.64
C SER A 45 9.31 -9.33 -4.62
N GLY A 46 9.34 -8.84 -3.37
CA GLY A 46 9.96 -9.59 -2.30
C GLY A 46 9.16 -10.83 -1.89
N SER A 47 9.83 -11.74 -1.21
CA SER A 47 9.36 -13.09 -0.87
C SER A 47 8.01 -13.10 -0.13
N LYS A 48 7.80 -12.16 0.79
CA LYS A 48 6.55 -12.04 1.57
C LYS A 48 5.34 -11.72 0.69
N ARG A 49 5.50 -10.78 -0.26
CA ARG A 49 4.45 -10.39 -1.21
C ARG A 49 4.14 -11.52 -2.19
N LEU A 50 5.16 -12.24 -2.66
CA LEU A 50 5.00 -13.43 -3.49
C LEU A 50 4.25 -14.54 -2.75
N ALA A 51 4.66 -14.87 -1.51
CA ALA A 51 3.97 -15.86 -0.68
C ALA A 51 2.50 -15.48 -0.42
N TYR A 52 2.23 -14.20 -0.16
CA TYR A 52 0.87 -13.69 -0.02
C TYR A 52 0.04 -13.90 -1.29
N LEU A 53 0.57 -13.51 -2.46
CA LEU A 53 -0.09 -13.70 -3.75
C LEU A 53 -0.38 -15.18 -4.02
N ALA A 54 0.58 -16.07 -3.76
CA ALA A 54 0.38 -17.50 -3.93
C ALA A 54 -0.78 -18.04 -3.07
N ALA A 55 -0.89 -17.59 -1.82
CA ALA A 55 -2.02 -17.94 -0.96
C ALA A 55 -3.35 -17.32 -1.43
N SER A 56 -3.31 -16.07 -1.89
CA SER A 56 -4.47 -15.36 -2.44
C SER A 56 -5.06 -16.05 -3.67
N LEU A 57 -4.20 -16.48 -4.61
CA LEU A 57 -4.63 -17.21 -5.80
C LEU A 57 -5.28 -18.55 -5.45
N ARG A 58 -4.73 -19.30 -4.49
CA ARG A 58 -5.37 -20.55 -4.01
C ARG A 58 -6.74 -20.27 -3.40
N ALA A 59 -6.87 -19.22 -2.57
CA ALA A 59 -8.15 -18.85 -1.98
C ALA A 59 -9.20 -18.40 -3.03
N LEU A 60 -8.76 -17.72 -4.09
CA LEU A 60 -9.61 -17.38 -5.23
C LEU A 60 -10.04 -18.65 -6.00
N ASP A 61 -9.11 -19.56 -6.28
CA ASP A 61 -9.38 -20.82 -6.98
C ASP A 61 -10.39 -21.69 -6.23
N GLU A 62 -10.24 -21.84 -4.91
CA GLU A 62 -11.25 -22.49 -4.05
C GLU A 62 -12.63 -21.83 -4.19
N SER A 63 -12.67 -20.50 -4.26
CA SER A 63 -13.92 -19.74 -4.41
C SER A 63 -14.56 -19.90 -5.80
N LEU A 64 -13.78 -20.37 -6.78
CA LEU A 64 -14.19 -20.68 -8.15
C LEU A 64 -14.38 -22.19 -8.38
N ASN A 65 -14.40 -23.00 -7.31
CA ASN A 65 -14.49 -24.47 -7.37
C ASN A 65 -13.33 -25.12 -8.14
N ASN A 66 -12.10 -24.64 -7.92
CA ASN A 66 -10.86 -25.11 -8.55
C ASN A 66 -10.82 -24.91 -10.08
N LYS A 67 -11.42 -23.81 -10.55
CA LYS A 67 -11.53 -23.49 -11.99
C LYS A 67 -10.75 -22.23 -12.42
N LEU A 68 -9.83 -21.76 -11.59
CA LEU A 68 -8.93 -20.67 -11.97
C LEU A 68 -7.82 -21.21 -12.88
N HIS A 69 -7.70 -20.61 -14.06
CA HIS A 69 -6.52 -20.76 -14.91
C HIS A 69 -5.43 -19.85 -14.33
N VAL A 70 -4.27 -20.42 -14.00
CA VAL A 70 -3.08 -19.67 -13.60
C VAL A 70 -2.01 -19.94 -14.63
N MET A 71 -1.76 -18.94 -15.46
CA MET A 71 -0.86 -19.03 -16.61
C MET A 71 0.36 -18.16 -16.41
N VAL A 72 1.49 -18.56 -16.99
CA VAL A 72 2.75 -17.81 -16.98
C VAL A 72 3.04 -17.42 -18.42
N GLY A 73 3.29 -16.14 -18.70
CA GLY A 73 3.61 -15.71 -20.05
C GLY A 73 3.35 -14.23 -20.31
N GLU A 74 3.61 -13.81 -21.54
CA GLU A 74 3.23 -12.48 -22.03
C GLU A 74 1.70 -12.41 -22.14
N GLN A 75 1.12 -11.28 -21.75
CA GLN A 75 -0.33 -11.18 -21.58
C GLN A 75 -1.12 -11.31 -22.89
N VAL A 76 -0.65 -10.69 -23.98
CA VAL A 76 -1.27 -10.80 -25.31
C VAL A 76 -1.24 -12.23 -25.80
N GLU A 77 -0.09 -12.90 -25.69
CA GLU A 77 0.08 -14.28 -26.15
C GLU A 77 -0.88 -15.24 -25.41
N VAL A 78 -0.90 -15.17 -24.08
CA VAL A 78 -1.79 -16.01 -23.24
C VAL A 78 -3.26 -15.73 -23.54
N LEU A 79 -3.64 -14.45 -23.69
CA LEU A 79 -5.03 -14.09 -24.00
C LEU A 79 -5.45 -14.57 -25.39
N GLN A 80 -4.62 -14.38 -26.42
CA GLN A 80 -4.90 -14.87 -27.77
C GLN A 80 -5.01 -16.39 -27.81
N GLU A 81 -4.11 -17.09 -27.10
CA GLU A 81 -4.14 -18.55 -26.98
C GLU A 81 -5.47 -19.03 -26.38
N LEU A 82 -5.90 -18.45 -25.26
CA LEU A 82 -7.14 -18.84 -24.59
C LEU A 82 -8.39 -18.45 -25.41
N MET A 83 -8.37 -17.29 -26.05
CA MET A 83 -9.44 -16.87 -26.95
C MET A 83 -9.62 -17.84 -28.12
N LEU A 84 -8.52 -18.24 -28.77
CA LEU A 84 -8.55 -19.21 -29.86
C LEU A 84 -9.00 -20.60 -29.37
N ARG A 85 -8.43 -21.07 -28.26
CA ARG A 85 -8.69 -22.40 -27.69
C ARG A 85 -10.15 -22.59 -27.26
N TYR A 86 -10.73 -21.58 -26.62
CA TYR A 86 -12.07 -21.68 -26.05
C TYR A 86 -13.14 -20.95 -26.85
N GLY A 87 -12.77 -20.22 -27.91
CA GLY A 87 -13.69 -19.40 -28.68
C GLY A 87 -14.22 -18.20 -27.90
N ALA A 88 -13.38 -17.61 -27.03
CA ALA A 88 -13.78 -16.47 -26.22
C ALA A 88 -13.79 -15.17 -27.05
N THR A 89 -14.83 -14.36 -26.89
CA THR A 89 -15.06 -13.17 -27.74
C THR A 89 -14.59 -11.86 -27.12
N SER A 90 -14.41 -11.81 -25.80
CA SER A 90 -13.96 -10.62 -25.08
C SER A 90 -13.21 -10.99 -23.80
N VAL A 91 -12.41 -10.04 -23.31
CA VAL A 91 -11.67 -10.12 -22.05
C VAL A 91 -12.18 -9.03 -21.11
N HIS A 92 -12.77 -9.43 -19.99
CA HIS A 92 -13.34 -8.53 -18.99
C HIS A 92 -12.31 -8.27 -17.89
N ILE A 93 -12.20 -7.00 -17.50
CA ILE A 93 -11.25 -6.52 -16.49
C ILE A 93 -11.87 -5.40 -15.66
N SER A 94 -11.44 -5.26 -14.40
CA SER A 94 -11.57 -3.96 -13.71
C SER A 94 -10.63 -2.92 -14.36
N THR A 95 -11.02 -1.65 -14.47
CA THR A 95 -10.11 -0.64 -15.04
C THR A 95 -8.89 -0.44 -14.13
N GLU A 96 -7.69 -0.47 -14.72
CA GLU A 96 -6.44 -0.18 -14.02
C GLU A 96 -6.04 1.29 -14.21
N TYR A 97 -5.46 1.87 -13.15
CA TYR A 97 -5.08 3.28 -13.09
C TYR A 97 -3.60 3.46 -12.70
N GLU A 98 -2.92 2.41 -12.22
CA GLU A 98 -1.47 2.45 -12.04
C GLU A 98 -0.75 2.45 -13.42
N PRO A 99 0.34 3.23 -13.59
CA PRO A 99 0.95 3.46 -14.91
C PRO A 99 1.35 2.17 -15.66
N TYR A 100 1.93 1.19 -14.96
CA TYR A 100 2.30 -0.09 -15.57
C TYR A 100 1.09 -0.83 -16.15
N GLY A 101 0.02 -0.92 -15.36
CA GLY A 101 -1.16 -1.69 -15.74
C GLY A 101 -2.02 -0.99 -16.78
N ALA A 102 -2.10 0.35 -16.76
CA ALA A 102 -2.74 1.11 -17.84
C ALA A 102 -2.02 0.88 -19.19
N ARG A 103 -0.68 0.99 -19.22
CA ARG A 103 0.12 0.69 -20.43
C ARG A 103 0.00 -0.76 -20.89
N ARG A 104 -0.15 -1.71 -19.96
CA ARG A 104 -0.42 -3.11 -20.29
C ARG A 104 -1.76 -3.25 -21.01
N ASP A 105 -2.81 -2.61 -20.48
CA ASP A 105 -4.14 -2.68 -21.07
C ASP A 105 -4.17 -2.03 -22.47
N GLU A 106 -3.49 -0.89 -22.67
CA GLU A 106 -3.29 -0.27 -23.99
C GLU A 106 -2.59 -1.20 -24.98
N ARG A 107 -1.52 -1.90 -24.55
CA ARG A 107 -0.81 -2.88 -25.39
C ARG A 107 -1.72 -4.04 -25.82
N VAL A 108 -2.56 -4.52 -24.90
CA VAL A 108 -3.51 -5.61 -25.16
C VAL A 108 -4.57 -5.20 -26.19
N GLU A 109 -5.11 -3.98 -26.08
CA GLU A 109 -6.03 -3.45 -27.10
C GLU A 109 -5.38 -3.21 -28.45
N ALA A 110 -4.15 -2.68 -28.47
CA ALA A 110 -3.38 -2.49 -29.70
C ALA A 110 -3.12 -3.82 -30.44
N ALA A 111 -3.12 -4.94 -29.72
CA ALA A 111 -3.03 -6.28 -30.29
C ALA A 111 -4.37 -6.85 -30.79
N GLY A 112 -5.44 -6.04 -30.79
CA GLY A 112 -6.77 -6.41 -31.30
C GLY A 112 -7.63 -7.24 -30.33
N ILE A 113 -7.22 -7.38 -29.07
CA ILE A 113 -8.00 -8.10 -28.06
C ILE A 113 -9.11 -7.18 -27.51
N PRO A 114 -10.40 -7.56 -27.59
CA PRO A 114 -11.50 -6.74 -27.09
C PRO A 114 -11.52 -6.71 -25.55
N LEU A 115 -11.04 -5.61 -24.96
CA LEU A 115 -11.11 -5.39 -23.51
C LEU A 115 -12.44 -4.75 -23.10
N VAL A 116 -13.18 -5.42 -22.22
CA VAL A 116 -14.38 -4.87 -21.57
C VAL A 116 -14.02 -4.42 -20.16
N ARG A 117 -13.96 -3.10 -19.97
CA ARG A 117 -13.58 -2.48 -18.70
C ARG A 117 -14.81 -2.20 -17.84
N THR A 118 -14.84 -2.71 -16.61
CA THR A 118 -15.99 -2.48 -15.70
C THR A 118 -15.53 -2.26 -14.27
N GLY A 119 -15.88 -1.09 -13.72
CA GLY A 119 -15.51 -0.73 -12.34
C GLY A 119 -14.03 -0.41 -12.18
N SER A 120 -13.56 -0.37 -10.94
CA SER A 120 -12.16 -0.11 -10.59
C SER A 120 -11.82 -0.72 -9.23
N PRO A 121 -10.53 -0.81 -8.84
CA PRO A 121 -10.09 -1.14 -7.49
C PRO A 121 -10.41 -0.08 -6.41
N TYR A 122 -11.09 1.00 -6.79
CA TYR A 122 -11.43 2.17 -5.96
C TYR A 122 -12.95 2.35 -5.87
N ALA A 123 -13.43 2.92 -4.76
CA ALA A 123 -14.84 3.32 -4.61
C ALA A 123 -15.19 4.42 -5.61
N VAL A 124 -14.32 5.42 -5.73
CA VAL A 124 -14.34 6.43 -6.79
C VAL A 124 -13.06 6.28 -7.59
N ALA A 125 -13.20 6.03 -8.89
CA ALA A 125 -12.06 5.87 -9.78
C ALA A 125 -11.23 7.17 -9.86
N PRO A 126 -9.89 7.07 -9.95
CA PRO A 126 -9.01 8.21 -10.26
C PRO A 126 -9.48 9.01 -11.47
N GLY A 127 -9.30 10.34 -11.42
CA GLY A 127 -9.73 11.29 -12.44
C GLY A 127 -11.18 11.77 -12.33
N ARG A 128 -11.97 11.23 -11.39
CA ARG A 128 -13.40 11.57 -11.26
C ARG A 128 -13.73 12.63 -10.22
N VAL A 129 -12.83 12.87 -9.26
CA VAL A 129 -13.02 13.91 -8.23
C VAL A 129 -12.22 15.13 -8.62
N VAL A 130 -12.89 16.08 -9.26
CA VAL A 130 -12.30 17.32 -9.78
C VAL A 130 -12.90 18.55 -9.12
N LYS A 131 -12.20 19.68 -9.15
CA LYS A 131 -12.72 20.94 -8.64
C LYS A 131 -13.91 21.39 -9.49
N ALA A 132 -15.00 21.78 -8.83
CA ALA A 132 -16.19 22.30 -9.51
C ALA A 132 -15.93 23.59 -10.30
N SER A 133 -14.88 24.35 -9.95
CA SER A 133 -14.56 25.64 -10.58
C SER A 133 -13.92 25.52 -11.96
N ASP A 134 -13.07 24.53 -12.18
CA ASP A 134 -12.19 24.46 -13.36
C ASP A 134 -11.91 23.02 -13.86
N ALA A 135 -12.58 22.02 -13.27
CA ALA A 135 -12.39 20.60 -13.57
C ALA A 135 -10.93 20.09 -13.40
N THR A 136 -10.07 20.84 -12.70
CA THR A 136 -8.70 20.40 -12.40
C THR A 136 -8.68 19.45 -11.20
N PRO A 137 -7.67 18.55 -11.10
CA PRO A 137 -7.53 17.66 -9.95
C PRO A 137 -7.19 18.43 -8.66
N TYR A 138 -7.52 17.82 -7.52
CA TYR A 138 -7.17 18.36 -6.20
C TYR A 138 -5.70 18.08 -5.86
N LYS A 139 -5.05 19.07 -5.23
CA LYS A 139 -3.67 18.95 -4.71
C LYS A 139 -3.60 18.87 -3.18
N VAL A 140 -4.74 19.03 -2.51
CA VAL A 140 -4.85 19.07 -1.03
C VAL A 140 -5.92 18.07 -0.64
N TYR A 141 -5.64 17.26 0.39
CA TYR A 141 -6.51 16.15 0.78
C TYR A 141 -7.85 16.60 1.34
N THR A 142 -7.87 17.59 2.24
CA THR A 142 -9.13 18.03 2.89
C THR A 142 -10.21 18.45 1.88
N PRO A 143 -9.95 19.30 0.87
CA PRO A 143 -10.95 19.62 -0.15
C PRO A 143 -11.24 18.44 -1.09
N PHE A 144 -10.26 17.57 -1.40
CA PHE A 144 -10.52 16.32 -2.13
C PHE A 144 -11.52 15.45 -1.37
N TYR A 145 -11.32 15.23 -0.07
CA TYR A 145 -12.20 14.41 0.77
C TYR A 145 -13.64 14.93 0.77
N ARG A 146 -13.81 16.25 0.90
CA ARG A 146 -15.14 16.88 0.83
C ARG A 146 -15.81 16.62 -0.52
N ALA A 147 -15.09 16.82 -1.63
CA ALA A 147 -15.61 16.57 -2.96
C ALA A 147 -15.87 15.08 -3.23
N TRP A 148 -15.00 14.20 -2.75
CA TRP A 148 -15.11 12.75 -2.84
C TRP A 148 -16.37 12.24 -2.13
N ARG A 149 -16.68 12.78 -0.93
CA ARG A 149 -17.94 12.51 -0.23
C ARG A 149 -19.17 12.97 -1.02
N VAL A 150 -19.12 14.16 -1.62
CA VAL A 150 -20.23 14.71 -2.41
C VAL A 150 -20.45 13.92 -3.71
N HIS A 151 -19.36 13.53 -4.39
CA HIS A 151 -19.43 12.65 -5.56
C HIS A 151 -20.07 11.30 -5.18
N GLY A 152 -19.71 10.77 -4.01
CA GLY A 152 -20.22 9.51 -3.50
C GLY A 152 -19.73 8.31 -4.30
N TRP A 153 -20.21 7.12 -3.93
CA TRP A 153 -19.86 5.86 -4.57
C TRP A 153 -21.08 4.96 -4.68
N ARG A 154 -21.00 3.98 -5.58
CA ARG A 154 -22.06 2.98 -5.74
C ARG A 154 -22.12 2.07 -4.50
N LYS A 155 -23.26 1.40 -4.28
CA LYS A 155 -23.34 0.30 -3.31
C LYS A 155 -22.50 -0.89 -3.79
N PRO A 156 -22.06 -1.79 -2.90
CA PRO A 156 -21.39 -3.03 -3.28
C PRO A 156 -22.20 -3.80 -4.33
N ALA A 157 -21.55 -4.29 -5.38
CA ALA A 157 -22.18 -5.13 -6.37
C ALA A 157 -22.56 -6.50 -5.77
N ALA A 158 -23.61 -7.13 -6.31
CA ALA A 158 -24.06 -8.43 -5.83
C ALA A 158 -22.97 -9.51 -6.03
N LYS A 159 -22.94 -10.49 -5.13
CA LYS A 159 -22.16 -11.71 -5.36
C LYS A 159 -22.90 -12.61 -6.37
N PRO A 160 -22.24 -13.16 -7.39
CA PRO A 160 -22.89 -14.10 -8.30
C PRO A 160 -23.38 -15.34 -7.54
N LYS A 161 -24.60 -15.79 -7.83
CA LYS A 161 -25.19 -17.00 -7.22
C LYS A 161 -24.57 -18.27 -7.78
N THR A 162 -24.27 -18.26 -9.07
CA THR A 162 -23.64 -19.36 -9.80
C THR A 162 -22.53 -18.77 -10.67
N ILE A 163 -21.43 -19.51 -10.79
CA ILE A 163 -20.32 -19.16 -11.66
C ILE A 163 -20.09 -20.37 -12.57
N ASN A 164 -20.56 -20.27 -13.81
CA ASN A 164 -20.29 -21.29 -14.82
C ASN A 164 -18.93 -21.02 -15.46
N ALA A 165 -17.87 -21.62 -14.90
CA ALA A 165 -16.50 -21.48 -15.40
C ALA A 165 -16.01 -22.76 -16.10
N ILE A 166 -15.16 -22.59 -17.10
CA ILE A 166 -14.41 -23.67 -17.76
C ILE A 166 -13.43 -24.30 -16.77
N THR A 167 -13.37 -25.63 -16.76
CA THR A 167 -12.34 -26.36 -16.03
C THR A 167 -11.00 -26.24 -16.76
N PRO A 168 -9.94 -25.69 -16.13
CA PRO A 168 -8.61 -25.61 -16.73
C PRO A 168 -8.01 -27.01 -16.95
N LYS A 169 -7.12 -27.13 -17.95
CA LYS A 169 -6.23 -28.29 -18.06
C LYS A 169 -5.19 -28.23 -16.93
N ASP A 170 -4.61 -29.36 -16.57
CA ASP A 170 -3.53 -29.41 -15.57
C ASP A 170 -2.35 -28.50 -15.94
N THR A 171 -2.05 -28.38 -17.25
CA THR A 171 -1.00 -27.49 -17.79
C THR A 171 -1.29 -26.00 -17.58
N ASP A 172 -2.55 -25.62 -17.34
CA ASP A 172 -2.99 -24.24 -17.16
C ASP A 172 -3.21 -23.90 -15.67
N ARG A 173 -2.73 -24.76 -14.75
CA ARG A 173 -2.84 -24.61 -13.29
C ARG A 173 -1.47 -24.36 -12.65
N ASN A 174 -0.73 -23.37 -13.14
CA ASN A 174 0.63 -23.03 -12.70
C ASN A 174 0.64 -22.25 -11.37
N PHE A 175 0.02 -22.79 -10.32
CA PHE A 175 0.02 -22.16 -9.00
C PHE A 175 1.44 -22.09 -8.43
N PRO A 176 1.92 -20.91 -8.05
CA PRO A 176 3.27 -20.77 -7.55
C PRO A 176 3.41 -21.37 -6.15
N ASP A 177 4.55 -22.02 -5.88
CA ASP A 177 4.87 -22.55 -4.55
C ASP A 177 5.81 -21.64 -3.73
N TRP A 178 5.69 -20.32 -3.93
CA TRP A 178 6.48 -19.34 -3.19
C TRP A 178 6.21 -19.45 -1.69
N LYS A 179 7.21 -19.93 -0.95
CA LYS A 179 7.12 -20.12 0.50
C LYS A 179 7.43 -18.82 1.24
N LEU A 180 6.70 -18.60 2.32
CA LEU A 180 7.08 -17.59 3.31
C LEU A 180 8.39 -18.04 3.98
N PRO A 181 9.41 -17.17 4.10
CA PRO A 181 10.63 -17.52 4.82
C PRO A 181 10.36 -17.94 6.27
N GLN A 182 11.19 -18.86 6.77
CA GLN A 182 11.04 -19.40 8.12
C GLN A 182 11.09 -18.30 9.19
N GLY A 183 10.23 -18.40 10.20
CA GLY A 183 10.18 -17.47 11.33
C GLY A 183 9.45 -16.16 11.04
N LEU A 184 8.96 -15.93 9.82
CA LEU A 184 8.14 -14.78 9.47
C LEU A 184 6.64 -15.11 9.59
N SER A 185 5.81 -14.09 9.79
CA SER A 185 4.36 -14.24 9.88
C SER A 185 3.65 -13.09 9.18
N ILE A 186 3.00 -13.38 8.05
CA ILE A 186 2.23 -12.38 7.29
C ILE A 186 0.72 -12.54 7.55
N THR A 187 -0.06 -11.50 7.25
CA THR A 187 -1.53 -11.59 7.35
C THR A 187 -2.07 -12.68 6.42
N PRO A 188 -3.08 -13.48 6.85
CA PRO A 188 -3.69 -14.48 5.98
C PRO A 188 -4.31 -13.83 4.73
N ALA A 189 -4.13 -14.46 3.56
CA ALA A 189 -4.66 -13.98 2.29
C ALA A 189 -6.08 -14.48 1.97
N GLY A 190 -6.71 -13.84 0.98
CA GLY A 190 -7.99 -14.24 0.40
C GLY A 190 -9.23 -13.51 0.93
N GLU A 191 -10.29 -13.51 0.12
CA GLU A 191 -11.56 -12.82 0.41
C GLU A 191 -12.18 -13.23 1.76
N LYS A 192 -12.16 -14.53 2.10
CA LYS A 192 -12.68 -15.02 3.39
C LYS A 192 -11.90 -14.44 4.57
N ALA A 193 -10.57 -14.38 4.47
CA ALA A 193 -9.72 -13.79 5.49
C ALA A 193 -9.96 -12.28 5.64
N ALA A 194 -10.11 -11.57 4.51
CA ALA A 194 -10.42 -10.14 4.49
C ALA A 194 -11.73 -9.83 5.24
N LEU A 195 -12.81 -10.58 4.95
CA LEU A 195 -14.10 -10.43 5.60
C LEU A 195 -14.07 -10.80 7.08
N ALA A 196 -13.30 -11.83 7.46
CA ALA A 196 -13.11 -12.19 8.86
C ALA A 196 -12.36 -11.08 9.62
N ARG A 197 -11.29 -10.53 9.05
CA ARG A 197 -10.53 -9.43 9.66
C ARG A 197 -11.37 -8.16 9.78
N TRP A 198 -12.20 -7.86 8.77
CA TRP A 198 -13.14 -6.75 8.81
C TRP A 198 -14.12 -6.88 9.98
N LYS A 199 -14.76 -8.04 10.15
CA LYS A 199 -15.66 -8.30 11.30
C LYS A 199 -14.98 -8.13 12.65
N ILE A 200 -13.74 -8.61 12.78
CA ILE A 200 -12.93 -8.43 14.01
C ILE A 200 -12.68 -6.94 14.27
N PHE A 201 -12.32 -6.18 13.22
CA PHE A 201 -12.08 -4.74 13.36
C PHE A 201 -13.35 -3.98 13.74
N GLN A 202 -14.49 -4.27 13.11
CA GLN A 202 -15.78 -3.66 13.46
C GLN A 202 -16.12 -3.87 14.93
N LYS A 203 -15.91 -5.09 15.44
CA LYS A 203 -16.21 -5.44 16.83
C LYS A 203 -15.27 -4.76 17.83
N ASN A 204 -13.98 -4.70 17.52
CA ASN A 204 -12.95 -4.44 18.54
C ASN A 204 -12.21 -3.10 18.37
N GLY A 205 -12.17 -2.52 17.17
CA GLY A 205 -11.30 -1.37 16.86
C GLY A 205 -12.02 -0.19 16.22
N LEU A 206 -13.09 -0.42 15.45
CA LEU A 206 -13.74 0.64 14.66
C LEU A 206 -14.31 1.75 15.54
N ASN A 207 -14.97 1.43 16.66
CA ASN A 207 -15.57 2.42 17.58
C ASN A 207 -14.57 3.17 18.47
N ASN A 208 -13.27 2.96 18.28
CA ASN A 208 -12.20 3.72 18.93
C ASN A 208 -11.11 4.09 17.91
N TYR A 209 -11.45 4.07 16.62
CA TYR A 209 -10.45 4.16 15.57
C TYR A 209 -9.73 5.51 15.56
N ASN A 210 -10.41 6.61 15.86
CA ASN A 210 -9.82 7.95 15.82
C ASN A 210 -8.63 8.09 16.78
N GLU A 211 -8.72 7.50 17.99
CA GLU A 211 -7.64 7.52 18.97
C GLU A 211 -6.70 6.31 18.79
N GLY A 212 -7.27 5.10 18.75
CA GLY A 212 -6.55 3.83 18.74
C GLY A 212 -5.63 3.63 17.53
N ARG A 213 -5.93 4.23 16.37
CA ARG A 213 -5.08 4.14 15.18
C ARG A 213 -3.69 4.76 15.34
N ASN A 214 -3.47 5.56 16.38
CA ASN A 214 -2.20 6.23 16.62
C ASN A 214 -1.22 5.39 17.43
N LEU A 215 -1.72 4.39 18.16
CA LEU A 215 -0.96 3.62 19.14
C LEU A 215 -0.42 2.33 18.51
N ALA A 216 0.89 2.22 18.36
CA ALA A 216 1.51 1.10 17.65
C ALA A 216 1.45 -0.22 18.43
N GLY A 217 1.39 -0.15 19.77
CA GLY A 217 1.37 -1.31 20.67
C GLY A 217 0.05 -2.08 20.73
N ILE A 218 -1.02 -1.61 20.08
CA ILE A 218 -2.34 -2.23 20.13
C ILE A 218 -2.85 -2.63 18.74
N ASP A 219 -3.82 -3.53 18.67
CA ASP A 219 -4.53 -3.88 17.42
C ASP A 219 -5.63 -2.85 17.08
N GLY A 220 -5.26 -1.56 17.02
CA GLY A 220 -6.19 -0.44 16.85
C GLY A 220 -6.55 -0.10 15.41
N THR A 221 -6.05 -0.84 14.42
CA THR A 221 -6.32 -0.61 12.99
C THR A 221 -6.99 -1.80 12.33
N SER A 222 -7.48 -1.62 11.09
CA SER A 222 -8.16 -2.70 10.37
C SER A 222 -7.20 -3.80 9.88
N LYS A 223 -5.92 -3.47 9.66
CA LYS A 223 -4.93 -4.33 8.98
C LYS A 223 -5.44 -4.87 7.62
N LEU A 224 -6.32 -4.12 6.94
CA LEU A 224 -6.90 -4.50 5.64
C LEU A 224 -6.10 -4.03 4.43
N SER A 225 -4.94 -3.41 4.61
CA SER A 225 -4.16 -2.81 3.52
C SER A 225 -3.74 -3.83 2.46
N ALA A 226 -3.28 -5.03 2.85
CA ALA A 226 -2.94 -6.10 1.91
C ALA A 226 -4.17 -6.58 1.13
N HIS A 227 -5.28 -6.80 1.83
CA HIS A 227 -6.56 -7.19 1.22
C HIS A 227 -7.08 -6.15 0.21
N LEU A 228 -6.92 -4.85 0.51
CA LEU A 228 -7.27 -3.74 -0.39
C LEU A 228 -6.31 -3.61 -1.58
N LYS A 229 -5.03 -3.95 -1.42
CA LYS A 229 -4.07 -3.96 -2.53
C LYS A 229 -4.42 -5.04 -3.54
N TRP A 230 -4.66 -6.26 -3.06
CA TRP A 230 -4.99 -7.44 -3.88
C TRP A 230 -6.47 -7.53 -4.26
N GLY A 231 -7.30 -6.60 -3.77
CA GLY A 231 -8.72 -6.51 -4.07
C GLY A 231 -9.50 -7.74 -3.60
N GLU A 232 -9.06 -8.34 -2.51
CA GLU A 232 -9.75 -9.41 -1.80
C GLU A 232 -10.98 -8.89 -1.02
N ILE A 233 -11.00 -7.58 -0.78
CA ILE A 233 -12.17 -6.82 -0.34
C ILE A 233 -12.20 -5.50 -1.09
N HIS A 234 -13.39 -5.06 -1.51
CA HIS A 234 -13.55 -3.81 -2.22
C HIS A 234 -13.82 -2.65 -1.24
N PRO A 235 -13.28 -1.44 -1.45
CA PRO A 235 -13.57 -0.27 -0.61
C PRO A 235 -15.06 0.00 -0.37
N ARG A 236 -15.91 -0.16 -1.39
CA ARG A 236 -17.38 0.01 -1.26
C ARG A 236 -17.98 -0.93 -0.22
N THR A 237 -17.47 -2.16 -0.08
CA THR A 237 -17.92 -3.10 0.96
C THR A 237 -17.67 -2.54 2.35
N LEU A 238 -16.50 -1.96 2.59
CA LEU A 238 -16.14 -1.33 3.86
C LEU A 238 -17.00 -0.09 4.13
N LEU A 239 -17.11 0.78 3.11
CA LEU A 239 -17.83 2.05 3.21
C LEU A 239 -19.33 1.90 3.44
N ALA A 240 -19.94 0.81 2.95
CA ALA A 240 -21.37 0.56 3.08
C ALA A 240 -21.82 0.31 4.53
N GLU A 241 -20.90 -0.08 5.41
CA GLU A 241 -21.19 -0.43 6.81
C GLU A 241 -20.73 0.66 7.79
N LEU A 242 -20.31 1.84 7.31
CA LEU A 242 -19.86 2.94 8.16
C LEU A 242 -21.00 3.89 8.56
N GLY A 243 -21.10 4.22 9.85
CA GLY A 243 -21.90 5.32 10.37
C GLY A 243 -21.25 6.70 10.14
N GLU A 244 -21.85 7.74 10.69
CA GLU A 244 -21.43 9.14 10.52
C GLU A 244 -20.70 9.73 11.75
N ASP A 245 -20.44 8.91 12.78
CA ASP A 245 -19.66 9.35 13.94
C ASP A 245 -18.17 9.58 13.59
N LYS A 246 -17.44 10.14 14.55
CA LYS A 246 -16.06 10.57 14.39
C LYS A 246 -15.11 9.41 14.05
N ASP A 247 -15.29 8.24 14.65
CA ASP A 247 -14.41 7.10 14.45
C ASP A 247 -14.60 6.49 13.07
N HIS A 248 -15.87 6.32 12.67
CA HIS A 248 -16.24 5.87 11.33
C HIS A 248 -15.83 6.88 10.24
N ASP A 249 -16.00 8.18 10.47
CA ASP A 249 -15.50 9.22 9.55
C ASP A 249 -13.98 9.23 9.44
N THR A 250 -13.28 8.98 10.55
CA THR A 250 -11.82 8.84 10.53
C THR A 250 -11.40 7.62 9.71
N PHE A 251 -12.07 6.48 9.85
CA PHE A 251 -11.79 5.31 9.00
C PHE A 251 -12.12 5.56 7.52
N ARG A 252 -13.23 6.25 7.24
CA ARG A 252 -13.60 6.68 5.88
C ARG A 252 -12.53 7.56 5.25
N LYS A 253 -11.97 8.50 6.02
CA LYS A 253 -10.85 9.35 5.57
C LYS A 253 -9.63 8.52 5.17
N GLU A 254 -9.31 7.44 5.88
CA GLU A 254 -8.17 6.60 5.53
C GLU A 254 -8.39 5.84 4.21
N ILE A 255 -9.63 5.42 3.92
CA ILE A 255 -9.99 4.91 2.59
C ILE A 255 -9.85 6.01 1.54
N ALA A 256 -10.34 7.22 1.80
CA ALA A 256 -10.21 8.35 0.88
C ALA A 256 -8.75 8.79 0.66
N TRP A 257 -7.85 8.64 1.64
CA TRP A 257 -6.42 8.88 1.48
C TRP A 257 -5.80 7.95 0.43
N ARG A 258 -6.16 6.66 0.46
CA ARG A 258 -5.77 5.70 -0.59
C ARG A 258 -6.23 6.16 -1.97
N GLU A 259 -7.47 6.66 -2.08
CA GLU A 259 -8.01 7.12 -3.37
C GLU A 259 -7.41 8.46 -3.81
N PHE A 260 -7.09 9.35 -2.87
CA PHE A 260 -6.39 10.59 -3.14
C PHE A 260 -4.99 10.33 -3.71
N TYR A 261 -4.21 9.43 -3.11
CA TYR A 261 -2.91 9.06 -3.65
C TYR A 261 -3.01 8.40 -5.04
N ALA A 262 -4.01 7.56 -5.27
CA ALA A 262 -4.25 7.00 -6.59
C ALA A 262 -4.64 8.08 -7.63
N ASP A 263 -5.45 9.07 -7.26
CA ASP A 263 -5.81 10.20 -8.10
C ASP A 263 -4.59 11.07 -8.45
N VAL A 264 -3.71 11.30 -7.47
CA VAL A 264 -2.49 12.08 -7.66
C VAL A 264 -1.54 11.36 -8.61
N LEU A 265 -1.31 10.05 -8.42
CA LEU A 265 -0.47 9.25 -9.32
C LEU A 265 -1.05 9.21 -10.73
N PHE A 266 -2.37 9.04 -10.86
CA PHE A 266 -3.06 9.03 -12.16
C PHE A 266 -2.83 10.33 -12.94
N ASN A 267 -2.90 11.48 -12.26
CA ASN A 267 -2.65 12.78 -12.88
C ASN A 267 -1.16 13.11 -13.04
N ASN A 268 -0.26 12.43 -12.32
CA ASN A 268 1.18 12.72 -12.28
C ASN A 268 2.00 11.42 -12.31
N PRO A 269 1.97 10.64 -13.41
CA PRO A 269 2.50 9.27 -13.42
C PRO A 269 4.01 9.16 -13.14
N HIS A 270 4.80 10.21 -13.40
CA HIS A 270 6.24 10.25 -13.08
C HIS A 270 6.50 10.16 -11.57
N THR A 271 5.53 10.52 -10.73
CA THR A 271 5.70 10.62 -9.27
C THR A 271 5.72 9.27 -8.54
N GLU A 272 5.59 8.15 -9.27
CA GLU A 272 5.96 6.84 -8.70
C GLU A 272 7.46 6.74 -8.38
N LYS A 273 8.32 7.50 -9.08
CA LYS A 273 9.78 7.46 -8.96
C LYS A 273 10.42 8.83 -8.77
N GLU A 274 9.84 9.85 -9.37
CA GLU A 274 10.35 11.22 -9.34
C GLU A 274 9.65 12.07 -8.27
N TYR A 275 10.24 13.21 -7.96
CA TYR A 275 9.71 14.16 -7.00
C TYR A 275 8.48 14.89 -7.57
N TYR A 276 7.36 14.85 -6.83
CA TYR A 276 6.17 15.65 -7.15
C TYR A 276 6.47 17.15 -7.11
N ALA A 277 7.33 17.60 -6.20
CA ALA A 277 7.89 18.95 -6.17
C ALA A 277 9.36 18.94 -6.64
N PRO A 278 9.65 19.28 -7.91
CA PRO A 278 10.96 19.07 -8.54
C PRO A 278 12.14 19.72 -7.82
N ARG A 279 11.92 20.84 -7.10
CA ARG A 279 12.98 21.51 -6.33
C ARG A 279 13.70 20.60 -5.32
N PHE A 280 13.01 19.58 -4.80
CA PHE A 280 13.63 18.67 -3.83
C PHE A 280 14.64 17.72 -4.47
N ALA A 281 14.60 17.52 -5.79
CA ALA A 281 15.65 16.81 -6.51
C ALA A 281 17.00 17.57 -6.49
N GLN A 282 16.99 18.87 -6.16
CA GLN A 282 18.19 19.69 -6.02
C GLN A 282 18.74 19.72 -4.59
N MET A 283 18.06 19.07 -3.63
CA MET A 283 18.53 19.03 -2.25
C MET A 283 19.79 18.17 -2.16
N ARG A 284 20.73 18.58 -1.32
CA ARG A 284 21.89 17.75 -1.00
C ARG A 284 21.43 16.52 -0.22
N TYR A 285 21.72 15.34 -0.74
CA TYR A 285 21.49 14.04 -0.09
C TYR A 285 22.80 13.30 0.09
N ASP A 286 22.85 12.46 1.13
CA ASP A 286 23.99 11.59 1.38
C ASP A 286 23.85 10.29 0.58
N ALA A 287 24.99 9.64 0.29
CA ALA A 287 24.99 8.33 -0.32
C ALA A 287 24.61 7.25 0.72
N PRO A 288 23.93 6.17 0.30
CA PRO A 288 23.67 5.04 1.20
C PRO A 288 24.99 4.41 1.67
N GLY A 289 25.06 4.08 2.96
CA GLY A 289 26.24 3.50 3.60
C GLY A 289 25.87 2.80 4.91
N GLU A 290 26.77 2.76 5.88
CA GLU A 290 26.57 2.05 7.15
C GLU A 290 25.31 2.50 7.91
N LYS A 291 25.00 3.81 7.90
CA LYS A 291 23.76 4.35 8.49
C LYS A 291 22.49 3.79 7.83
N PHE A 292 22.52 3.57 6.51
CA PHE A 292 21.39 2.97 5.79
C PHE A 292 21.22 1.49 6.13
N GLU A 293 22.33 0.74 6.24
CA GLU A 293 22.29 -0.66 6.69
C GLU A 293 21.79 -0.79 8.13
N ALA A 294 22.19 0.12 9.01
CA ALA A 294 21.66 0.20 10.37
C ALA A 294 20.16 0.46 10.39
N TRP A 295 19.66 1.36 9.52
CA TRP A 295 18.22 1.60 9.37
C TRP A 295 17.48 0.36 8.87
N LYS A 296 17.95 -0.27 7.78
CA LYS A 296 17.31 -1.49 7.22
C LYS A 296 17.26 -2.64 8.23
N SER A 297 18.29 -2.77 9.07
CA SER A 297 18.40 -3.85 10.06
C SER A 297 17.75 -3.53 11.42
N GLY A 298 17.22 -2.32 11.62
CA GLY A 298 16.66 -1.89 12.90
C GLY A 298 17.72 -1.88 14.02
N LYS A 299 18.86 -1.24 13.73
CA LYS A 299 20.02 -1.06 14.61
C LYS A 299 20.49 0.40 14.63
N THR A 300 19.56 1.34 14.52
CA THR A 300 19.83 2.78 14.56
C THR A 300 20.16 3.28 15.96
N GLY A 301 19.85 2.48 16.99
CA GLY A 301 19.94 2.88 18.39
C GLY A 301 18.75 3.71 18.86
N TYR A 302 17.75 3.97 18.01
CA TYR A 302 16.48 4.61 18.35
C TYR A 302 15.37 3.57 18.49
N PRO A 303 14.94 3.22 19.72
CA PRO A 303 14.11 2.02 19.97
C PRO A 303 12.82 1.95 19.17
N PHE A 304 12.12 3.08 19.02
CA PHE A 304 10.86 3.12 18.27
C PHE A 304 11.06 3.00 16.75
N VAL A 305 12.19 3.47 16.22
CA VAL A 305 12.60 3.27 14.81
C VAL A 305 12.99 1.82 14.59
N ASP A 306 13.82 1.27 15.48
CA ASP A 306 14.35 -0.08 15.37
C ASP A 306 13.24 -1.14 15.49
N ALA A 307 12.30 -0.95 16.43
CA ALA A 307 11.11 -1.78 16.57
C ALA A 307 10.29 -1.82 15.28
N ALA A 308 10.12 -0.67 14.63
CA ALA A 308 9.39 -0.56 13.38
C ALA A 308 10.09 -1.27 12.22
N MET A 309 11.39 -1.04 12.05
CA MET A 309 12.19 -1.68 11.00
C MET A 309 12.25 -3.19 11.19
N ARG A 310 12.22 -3.69 12.43
CA ARG A 310 12.10 -5.12 12.71
C ARG A 310 10.69 -5.65 12.43
N GLN A 311 9.65 -4.88 12.72
CA GLN A 311 8.27 -5.27 12.40
C GLN A 311 8.08 -5.51 10.90
N ILE A 312 8.51 -4.60 10.04
CA ILE A 312 8.33 -4.75 8.58
C ILE A 312 9.04 -6.00 8.03
N VAL A 313 10.20 -6.35 8.59
CA VAL A 313 10.91 -7.57 8.19
C VAL A 313 10.18 -8.83 8.65
N GLN A 314 9.77 -8.86 9.92
CA GLN A 314 9.12 -10.01 10.57
C GLN A 314 7.70 -10.27 10.05
N GLU A 315 6.91 -9.21 9.87
CA GLU A 315 5.47 -9.31 9.59
C GLU A 315 5.10 -8.96 8.15
N GLY A 316 6.02 -8.38 7.37
CA GLY A 316 5.70 -7.84 6.04
C GLY A 316 4.70 -6.69 6.07
N TRP A 317 4.49 -6.09 7.24
CA TRP A 317 3.56 -5.02 7.48
C TRP A 317 4.13 -4.11 8.57
N MET A 318 3.84 -2.82 8.51
CA MET A 318 4.25 -1.85 9.53
C MET A 318 3.08 -0.94 9.88
N HIS A 319 2.95 -0.59 11.17
CA HIS A 319 1.94 0.37 11.62
C HIS A 319 2.15 1.76 10.96
N ASN A 320 1.07 2.45 10.58
CA ASN A 320 1.19 3.71 9.82
C ASN A 320 1.98 4.79 10.57
N ARG A 321 1.75 4.95 11.88
CA ARG A 321 2.54 5.88 12.71
C ARG A 321 4.04 5.61 12.58
N THR A 322 4.43 4.34 12.65
CA THR A 322 5.84 3.99 12.61
C THR A 322 6.42 4.07 11.19
N ARG A 323 5.63 3.83 10.13
CA ARG A 323 6.01 4.16 8.74
C ARG A 323 6.42 5.62 8.60
N MET A 324 5.64 6.55 9.15
CA MET A 324 5.96 7.98 9.13
C MET A 324 7.24 8.31 9.91
N VAL A 325 7.45 7.65 11.05
CA VAL A 325 8.64 7.87 11.90
C VAL A 325 9.90 7.38 11.20
N VAL A 326 9.92 6.15 10.70
CA VAL A 326 11.10 5.59 10.03
C VAL A 326 11.40 6.31 8.71
N ALA A 327 10.38 6.79 8.01
CA ALA A 327 10.55 7.60 6.81
C ALA A 327 11.11 8.99 7.14
N SER A 328 10.64 9.62 8.22
CA SER A 328 11.21 10.90 8.67
C SER A 328 12.66 10.70 9.09
N PHE A 329 12.96 9.62 9.81
CA PHE A 329 14.32 9.32 10.24
C PHE A 329 15.26 9.12 9.03
N LEU A 330 14.86 8.31 8.05
CA LEU A 330 15.66 8.10 6.85
C LEU A 330 15.95 9.41 6.09
N VAL A 331 14.90 10.21 5.85
CA VAL A 331 15.03 11.42 5.01
C VAL A 331 15.65 12.60 5.76
N LYS A 332 15.37 12.74 7.06
CA LYS A 332 15.67 13.96 7.82
C LYS A 332 16.74 13.79 8.90
N ASP A 333 16.99 12.57 9.35
CA ASP A 333 18.05 12.28 10.32
C ASP A 333 19.25 11.62 9.64
N LEU A 334 19.02 10.82 8.59
CA LEU A 334 20.09 10.19 7.80
C LEU A 334 20.36 10.91 6.47
N HIS A 335 19.52 11.89 6.12
CA HIS A 335 19.64 12.70 4.89
C HIS A 335 19.73 11.90 3.59
N LEU A 336 19.04 10.77 3.53
CA LEU A 336 18.99 9.89 2.37
C LEU A 336 17.76 10.19 1.49
N GLU A 337 17.89 9.90 0.20
CA GLU A 337 16.77 9.99 -0.73
C GLU A 337 15.62 9.05 -0.33
N TRP A 338 14.38 9.55 -0.47
CA TRP A 338 13.19 8.81 -0.04
C TRP A 338 12.98 7.52 -0.85
N GLN A 339 13.49 7.48 -2.09
CA GLN A 339 13.42 6.34 -2.99
C GLN A 339 14.11 5.11 -2.40
N LEU A 340 15.22 5.28 -1.68
CA LEU A 340 15.93 4.18 -1.00
C LEU A 340 15.02 3.48 0.02
N GLY A 341 14.26 4.27 0.78
CA GLY A 341 13.28 3.75 1.72
C GLY A 341 12.04 3.17 1.04
N ALA A 342 11.59 3.80 -0.04
CA ALA A 342 10.46 3.33 -0.84
C ALA A 342 10.73 1.95 -1.46
N ASP A 343 11.95 1.72 -1.93
CA ASP A 343 12.39 0.43 -2.48
C ASP A 343 12.49 -0.64 -1.39
N PHE A 344 13.02 -0.31 -0.22
CA PHE A 344 13.00 -1.23 0.94
C PHE A 344 11.56 -1.59 1.33
N PHE A 345 10.64 -0.62 1.33
CA PHE A 345 9.23 -0.86 1.59
C PHE A 345 8.59 -1.75 0.51
N MET A 346 8.97 -1.56 -0.76
CA MET A 346 8.52 -2.39 -1.88
C MET A 346 8.93 -3.85 -1.72
N GLU A 347 10.16 -4.09 -1.26
CA GLU A 347 10.68 -5.43 -1.03
C GLU A 347 9.95 -6.13 0.13
N HIS A 348 9.64 -5.42 1.21
CA HIS A 348 9.17 -6.07 2.43
C HIS A 348 7.65 -6.08 2.62
N LEU A 349 6.91 -5.09 2.10
CA LEU A 349 5.48 -4.95 2.40
C LEU A 349 4.60 -5.88 1.55
N VAL A 350 3.75 -6.67 2.22
CA VAL A 350 2.67 -7.42 1.56
C VAL A 350 1.57 -6.51 1.00
N ASP A 351 1.48 -5.30 1.55
CA ASP A 351 0.53 -4.26 1.16
C ASP A 351 1.11 -3.19 0.24
N PHE A 352 2.31 -3.43 -0.32
CA PHE A 352 2.93 -2.48 -1.25
C PHE A 352 1.95 -2.10 -2.37
N ASP A 353 1.66 -0.80 -2.45
CA ASP A 353 0.83 -0.16 -3.45
C ASP A 353 1.60 1.03 -4.00
N VAL A 354 1.70 1.16 -5.33
CA VAL A 354 2.60 2.13 -5.98
C VAL A 354 2.27 3.55 -5.54
N ALA A 355 0.98 3.91 -5.62
CA ALA A 355 0.50 5.23 -5.25
C ALA A 355 0.68 5.50 -3.75
N SER A 356 0.22 4.58 -2.91
CA SER A 356 0.25 4.77 -1.46
C SER A 356 1.69 4.81 -0.90
N ASN A 357 2.59 3.99 -1.45
CA ASN A 357 3.99 3.97 -1.03
C ASN A 357 4.73 5.24 -1.47
N ALA A 358 4.71 5.55 -2.77
CA ALA A 358 5.43 6.71 -3.30
C ALA A 358 4.97 8.02 -2.64
N HIS A 359 3.65 8.23 -2.54
CA HIS A 359 3.13 9.46 -1.95
C HIS A 359 3.21 9.50 -0.42
N GLY A 360 3.21 8.35 0.28
CA GLY A 360 3.51 8.32 1.71
C GLY A 360 4.95 8.74 2.03
N TRP A 361 5.91 8.27 1.23
CA TRP A 361 7.31 8.67 1.33
C TRP A 361 7.50 10.15 0.98
N GLN A 362 6.94 10.61 -0.13
CA GLN A 362 7.02 12.00 -0.53
C GLN A 362 6.31 12.96 0.44
N TRP A 363 5.21 12.54 1.07
CA TRP A 363 4.54 13.31 2.11
C TRP A 363 5.47 13.57 3.30
N THR A 364 6.25 12.56 3.69
CA THR A 364 7.21 12.65 4.79
C THR A 364 8.45 13.45 4.40
N ALA A 365 8.91 13.28 3.16
CA ALA A 365 10.03 14.00 2.56
C ALA A 365 9.71 15.46 2.20
N GLY A 366 8.50 15.96 2.47
CA GLY A 366 8.11 17.34 2.15
C GLY A 366 7.96 17.65 0.66
N SER A 367 8.13 16.65 -0.21
CA SER A 367 8.10 16.78 -1.67
C SER A 367 6.76 16.40 -2.30
N GLY A 368 5.87 15.75 -1.54
CA GLY A 368 4.58 15.26 -2.02
C GLY A 368 3.51 16.34 -2.17
N THR A 369 2.38 15.93 -2.74
CA THR A 369 1.16 16.72 -2.70
C THR A 369 0.63 16.77 -1.26
N ASP A 370 0.18 17.94 -0.80
CA ASP A 370 -0.25 18.14 0.60
C ASP A 370 0.74 17.64 1.67
N ALA A 371 2.04 17.71 1.35
CA ALA A 371 3.08 17.13 2.19
C ALA A 371 3.21 17.85 3.55
N SER A 372 3.64 17.10 4.56
CA SER A 372 4.10 17.70 5.81
C SER A 372 5.24 18.66 5.49
N PRO A 373 5.19 19.92 5.98
CA PRO A 373 6.28 20.85 5.71
C PRO A 373 7.63 20.25 6.13
N TYR A 374 8.64 20.34 5.25
CA TYR A 374 9.93 19.65 5.44
C TYR A 374 10.56 19.94 6.83
N TYR A 375 10.46 21.20 7.29
CA TYR A 375 10.98 21.65 8.59
C TYR A 375 10.36 20.95 9.81
N ARG A 376 9.25 20.22 9.66
CA ARG A 376 8.70 19.33 10.70
C ARG A 376 9.49 18.03 10.70
N VAL A 377 10.64 18.04 11.36
CA VAL A 377 11.45 16.84 11.65
C VAL A 377 10.81 16.11 12.83
N PHE A 378 10.46 14.83 12.67
CA PHE A 378 9.90 14.05 13.77
C PHE A 378 11.00 13.69 14.75
N ASN A 379 10.82 14.03 16.02
CA ASN A 379 11.69 13.54 17.06
C ASN A 379 11.33 12.07 17.38
N PRO A 380 12.19 11.09 17.05
CA PRO A 380 11.86 9.67 17.20
C PRO A 380 11.59 9.28 18.67
N ILE A 381 12.23 9.95 19.63
CA ILE A 381 12.06 9.72 21.08
C ILE A 381 10.66 10.15 21.51
N GLU A 382 10.27 11.39 21.17
CA GLU A 382 8.96 11.94 21.54
C GLU A 382 7.81 11.21 20.83
N GLN A 383 8.05 10.68 19.61
CA GLN A 383 7.09 9.81 18.95
C GLN A 383 6.91 8.49 19.71
N GLY A 384 8.00 7.88 20.18
CA GLY A 384 7.95 6.68 21.03
C GLY A 384 7.20 6.93 22.34
N LYS A 385 7.59 7.94 23.11
CA LYS A 385 6.94 8.31 24.37
C LYS A 385 5.43 8.57 24.23
N ARG A 386 5.01 9.16 23.10
CA ARG A 386 3.60 9.51 22.86
C ARG A 386 2.76 8.34 22.35
N PHE A 387 3.31 7.50 21.46
CA PHE A 387 2.55 6.50 20.72
C PHE A 387 2.85 5.04 21.12
N ASP A 388 3.78 4.87 22.05
CA ASP A 388 4.18 3.62 22.69
C ASP A 388 4.59 3.90 24.15
N ALA A 389 3.70 4.58 24.88
CA ALA A 389 4.00 5.15 26.20
C ALA A 389 4.39 4.09 27.25
N ASP A 390 3.88 2.86 27.14
CA ASP A 390 4.24 1.73 28.01
C ASP A 390 5.46 0.93 27.49
N GLY A 391 5.90 1.22 26.26
CA GLY A 391 6.96 0.50 25.56
C GLY A 391 6.54 -0.86 25.02
N ALA A 392 5.25 -1.21 25.01
CA ALA A 392 4.79 -2.54 24.62
C ALA A 392 5.18 -2.90 23.18
N TYR A 393 5.08 -1.95 22.25
CA TYR A 393 5.51 -2.12 20.87
C TYR A 393 7.02 -2.32 20.80
N THR A 394 7.77 -1.46 21.49
CA THR A 394 9.24 -1.52 21.48
C THR A 394 9.75 -2.84 22.06
N ARG A 395 9.22 -3.31 23.20
CA ARG A 395 9.62 -4.62 23.78
C ARG A 395 9.32 -5.79 22.86
N LYS A 396 8.20 -5.75 22.13
CA LYS A 396 7.81 -6.83 21.22
C LYS A 396 8.87 -7.07 20.15
N TYR A 397 9.41 -6.00 19.57
CA TYR A 397 10.33 -6.10 18.42
C TYR A 397 11.81 -5.88 18.77
N VAL A 398 12.08 -5.29 19.93
CA VAL A 398 13.42 -5.04 20.48
C VAL A 398 13.54 -5.74 21.85
N PRO A 399 13.54 -7.09 21.88
CA PRO A 399 13.50 -7.85 23.12
C PRO A 399 14.72 -7.61 24.02
N GLU A 400 15.85 -7.17 23.46
CA GLU A 400 17.03 -6.76 24.24
C GLU A 400 16.79 -5.53 25.14
N LEU A 401 15.71 -4.78 24.93
CA LEU A 401 15.29 -3.66 25.80
C LEU A 401 14.13 -4.04 26.72
N ALA A 402 13.71 -5.32 26.74
CA ALA A 402 12.56 -5.77 27.52
C ALA A 402 12.76 -5.71 29.04
N HIS A 403 13.97 -5.47 29.53
CA HIS A 403 14.27 -5.26 30.95
C HIS A 403 14.04 -3.82 31.43
N LEU A 404 14.06 -2.83 30.52
CA LEU A 404 13.92 -1.41 30.89
C LEU A 404 12.51 -1.09 31.37
N SER A 405 12.27 0.06 32.00
CA SER A 405 10.91 0.50 32.33
C SER A 405 10.29 1.33 31.20
N ALA A 406 8.97 1.56 31.23
CA ALA A 406 8.31 2.43 30.25
C ALA A 406 8.94 3.84 30.15
N GLY A 407 9.39 4.40 31.27
CA GLY A 407 10.02 5.72 31.32
C GLY A 407 11.45 5.78 30.78
N THR A 408 12.08 4.63 30.53
CA THR A 408 13.51 4.55 30.16
C THR A 408 13.73 3.87 28.80
N ILE A 409 12.76 3.08 28.32
CA ILE A 409 12.88 2.26 27.11
C ILE A 409 13.13 3.05 25.83
N HIS A 410 12.71 4.32 25.76
CA HIS A 410 12.87 5.18 24.57
C HIS A 410 14.18 5.96 24.54
N GLU A 411 14.95 5.95 25.64
CA GLU A 411 16.24 6.64 25.78
C GLU A 411 17.26 5.76 26.53
N PRO A 412 17.51 4.50 26.07
CA PRO A 412 18.35 3.55 26.80
C PRO A 412 19.77 4.06 27.08
N TRP A 413 20.30 4.96 26.25
CA TRP A 413 21.62 5.57 26.41
C TRP A 413 21.77 6.45 27.65
N LEU A 414 20.67 6.88 28.27
CA LEU A 414 20.69 7.68 29.50
C LEU A 414 20.73 6.81 30.77
N HIS A 415 20.73 5.48 30.62
CA HIS A 415 20.60 4.54 31.73
C HIS A 415 21.75 3.53 31.75
N PRO A 416 22.40 3.30 32.91
CA PRO A 416 23.56 2.40 33.01
C PRO A 416 23.29 0.97 32.52
N ASP A 417 22.06 0.49 32.66
CA ASP A 417 21.64 -0.86 32.25
C ASP A 417 21.07 -0.91 30.82
N GLY A 418 21.00 0.21 30.10
CA GLY A 418 20.41 0.28 28.75
C GLY A 418 21.08 -0.60 27.71
N TYR A 419 22.38 -0.88 27.88
CA TYR A 419 23.18 -1.68 26.94
C TYR A 419 23.54 -3.07 27.45
N THR A 420 23.05 -3.48 28.63
CA THR A 420 23.41 -4.75 29.27
C THR A 420 23.12 -5.98 28.40
N HIS A 421 22.15 -5.89 27.49
CA HIS A 421 21.75 -6.97 26.58
C HIS A 421 22.14 -6.73 25.11
N GLY A 422 23.14 -5.86 24.84
CA GLY A 422 23.73 -5.72 23.51
C GLY A 422 22.95 -4.85 22.51
N TYR A 423 22.10 -3.94 22.99
CA TYR A 423 21.40 -2.97 22.13
C TYR A 423 22.38 -1.95 21.51
N SER A 424 22.06 -1.46 20.31
CA SER A 424 22.92 -0.55 19.55
C SER A 424 22.92 0.87 20.14
N GLN A 425 24.07 1.56 20.08
CA GLN A 425 24.15 2.98 20.42
C GLN A 425 23.53 3.84 19.30
N PRO A 426 23.01 5.05 19.61
CA PRO A 426 22.51 5.97 18.60
C PRO A 426 23.55 6.25 17.50
N ILE A 427 23.17 6.02 16.24
CA ILE A 427 24.07 6.21 15.09
C ILE A 427 24.23 7.68 14.67
N VAL A 428 23.41 8.56 15.25
CA VAL A 428 23.38 10.02 15.02
C VAL A 428 22.92 10.73 16.29
N ASP A 429 23.18 12.03 16.37
CA ASP A 429 22.56 12.92 17.34
C ASP A 429 21.37 13.67 16.68
N HIS A 430 20.14 13.34 17.09
CA HIS A 430 18.92 13.91 16.50
C HIS A 430 18.91 15.45 16.49
N ALA A 431 19.41 16.11 17.54
CA ALA A 431 19.40 17.56 17.63
C ALA A 431 20.28 18.19 16.54
N THR A 432 21.45 17.59 16.31
CA THR A 432 22.39 17.96 15.25
C THR A 432 21.80 17.70 13.87
N GLU A 433 21.27 16.51 13.60
CA GLU A 433 20.72 16.18 12.27
C GLU A 433 19.46 17.01 11.95
N ARG A 434 18.68 17.40 12.96
CA ARG A 434 17.59 18.36 12.78
C ARG A 434 18.10 19.70 12.24
N LEU A 435 19.22 20.21 12.76
CA LEU A 435 19.80 21.46 12.27
C LEU A 435 20.33 21.32 10.84
N GLU A 436 20.99 20.20 10.54
CA GLU A 436 21.47 19.88 9.19
C GLU A 436 20.32 19.78 8.18
N SER A 437 19.21 19.13 8.56
CA SER A 437 17.98 19.08 7.76
C SER A 437 17.45 20.48 7.41
N LEU A 438 17.49 21.41 8.36
CA LEU A 438 17.04 22.79 8.13
C LEU A 438 18.01 23.57 7.25
N ALA A 439 19.31 23.30 7.36
CA ALA A 439 20.34 23.86 6.48
C ALA A 439 20.16 23.39 5.04
N ARG A 440 19.99 22.07 4.81
CA ARG A 440 19.70 21.50 3.48
C ARG A 440 18.41 22.05 2.87
N LEU A 441 17.37 22.23 3.68
CA LEU A 441 16.15 22.88 3.21
C LEU A 441 16.39 24.34 2.80
N HIS A 442 17.27 25.06 3.51
CA HIS A 442 17.62 26.44 3.18
C HIS A 442 18.37 26.53 1.84
N GLU A 443 19.24 25.58 1.53
CA GLU A 443 19.98 25.51 0.25
C GLU A 443 19.05 25.48 -0.98
N ILE A 444 17.87 24.85 -0.86
CA ILE A 444 16.89 24.74 -1.97
C ILE A 444 15.76 25.76 -1.90
N LYS A 445 15.75 26.65 -0.91
CA LYS A 445 14.81 27.78 -0.91
C LYS A 445 15.29 28.74 -1.98
N ALA A 446 14.49 28.95 -3.01
CA ALA A 446 14.68 30.09 -3.89
C ALA A 446 14.83 31.35 -3.05
N ASP A 447 15.84 32.18 -3.35
CA ASP A 447 15.88 33.55 -2.89
C ASP A 447 14.48 34.15 -3.10
N LYS A 448 13.95 34.82 -2.08
CA LYS A 448 12.71 35.59 -2.26
C LYS A 448 12.88 36.44 -3.52
N PRO A 449 11.85 36.62 -4.38
CA PRO A 449 11.93 37.67 -5.39
C PRO A 449 12.37 38.95 -4.68
N GLN A 450 13.46 39.56 -5.15
CA GLN A 450 13.84 40.90 -4.72
C GLN A 450 12.63 41.80 -4.96
N ASP A 451 12.29 42.57 -3.91
CA ASP A 451 11.21 43.55 -3.76
C ASP A 451 10.34 43.82 -5.02
N PRO A 452 9.00 43.67 -4.96
CA PRO A 452 8.10 44.11 -6.04
C PRO A 452 8.03 45.65 -6.23
N ARG A 453 9.04 46.40 -5.77
CA ARG A 453 9.25 47.83 -5.98
C ARG A 453 10.61 48.18 -6.60
N ALA A 454 11.27 47.22 -7.26
CA ALA A 454 12.37 47.49 -8.19
C ALA A 454 11.85 47.73 -9.61
#